data_AF-A0A356QU61-F1
#
_entry.id   AF-A0A356QU61-F1
#
_cell.length_a   1.000
_cell.length_b   1.000
_cell.length_c   1.000
_cell.angle_alpha   90.00
_cell.angle_beta   90.00
_cell.angle_gamma   90.00
#
_symmetry.space_group_name_H-M   'P 1'
#
loop_
_entity.id
_entity.type
_entity.pdbx_description
1 polymer ?
#
loop_
_entity_poly.entity_id
_entity_poly.type
_entity_poly.pdbx_seq_one_letter_code
_entity_poly.pdbx_strand_id
1 'polypeptide(L)'
;TPDIKLYPEYDDVLRRAMLAETREFFSCLLKENLPIHNLIDSDFTFLNRRLAEHYDIKGVFGETMRKVSLDASSPRGGILGHASIAKVTANGSVTTPVKRGNFILTHVLGLPPNPPPP
;
A
#
# COMPACT_ATOMS: atom_id res chain seq x y z
N THR A 1 -10.30 4.91 -11.35
CA THR A 1 -9.00 5.62 -11.41
C THR A 1 -9.19 6.99 -10.79
N PRO A 2 -8.20 7.55 -10.08
CA PRO A 2 -8.30 8.90 -9.51
C PRO A 2 -8.66 9.95 -10.56
N ASP A 3 -9.38 10.99 -10.17
CA ASP A 3 -9.66 12.15 -11.02
C ASP A 3 -8.37 12.89 -11.32
N ILE A 4 -8.07 13.07 -12.61
CA ILE A 4 -6.82 13.68 -13.10
C ILE A 4 -6.72 15.15 -12.69
N LYS A 5 -7.84 15.86 -12.55
CA LYS A 5 -7.85 17.27 -12.12
C LYS A 5 -7.54 17.42 -10.63
N LEU A 6 -7.95 16.44 -9.82
CA LEU A 6 -7.72 16.46 -8.37
C LEU A 6 -6.37 15.88 -7.98
N TYR A 7 -5.88 14.89 -8.73
CA TYR A 7 -4.65 14.14 -8.44
C TYR A 7 -3.74 14.06 -9.68
N PRO A 8 -3.19 15.20 -10.14
CA PRO A 8 -2.32 15.24 -11.32
C PRO A 8 -1.02 14.46 -11.16
N GLU A 9 -0.58 14.22 -9.92
CA GLU A 9 0.60 13.44 -9.59
C GLU A 9 0.42 11.93 -9.83
N TYR A 10 -0.83 11.46 -9.92
CA TYR A 10 -1.13 10.06 -10.19
C TYR A 10 -1.01 9.75 -11.68
N ASP A 11 0.11 9.15 -12.06
CA ASP A 11 0.40 8.68 -13.42
C ASP A 11 0.47 7.14 -13.49
N ASP A 12 0.71 6.61 -14.69
CA ASP A 12 0.90 5.17 -14.87
C ASP A 12 2.21 4.65 -14.26
N VAL A 13 3.23 5.49 -14.16
CA VAL A 13 4.53 5.14 -13.59
C VAL A 13 4.40 4.87 -12.09
N LEU A 14 3.72 5.78 -11.37
CA LEU A 14 3.42 5.67 -9.96
C LEU A 14 2.51 4.46 -9.70
N ARG A 15 1.49 4.25 -10.53
CA ARG A 15 0.63 3.06 -10.43
C ARG A 15 1.42 1.76 -10.52
N ARG A 16 2.35 1.65 -11.47
CA ARG A 16 3.22 0.47 -11.60
C ARG A 16 4.13 0.32 -10.39
N ALA A 17 4.67 1.41 -9.86
CA ALA A 17 5.50 1.39 -8.66
C ALA A 17 4.71 0.92 -7.42
N MET A 18 3.47 1.39 -7.22
CA MET A 18 2.59 0.94 -6.14
C MET A 18 2.28 -0.56 -6.20
N LEU A 19 2.10 -1.12 -7.40
CA LEU A 19 1.90 -2.55 -7.59
C LEU A 19 3.18 -3.35 -7.35
N ALA A 20 4.33 -2.81 -7.76
CA ALA A 20 5.63 -3.42 -7.54
C ALA A 20 5.97 -3.49 -6.05
N GLU A 21 5.66 -2.45 -5.27
CA GLU A 21 5.83 -2.43 -3.80
C GLU A 21 5.16 -3.65 -3.16
N THR A 22 3.86 -3.85 -3.39
CA THR A 22 3.13 -4.97 -2.79
C THR A 22 3.66 -6.33 -3.24
N ARG A 23 4.04 -6.46 -4.51
CA ARG A 23 4.54 -7.74 -5.06
C ARG A 23 5.90 -8.11 -4.50
N GLU A 24 6.84 -7.16 -4.49
CA GLU A 24 8.19 -7.38 -3.95
C GLU A 24 8.16 -7.60 -2.44
N PHE A 25 7.35 -6.81 -1.73
CA PHE A 25 7.14 -7.00 -0.30
C PHE A 25 6.63 -8.41 0.03
N PHE A 26 5.56 -8.85 -0.65
CA PHE A 26 5.02 -10.19 -0.42
C PHE A 26 5.99 -11.30 -0.86
N SER A 27 6.71 -11.10 -1.97
CA SER A 27 7.73 -12.05 -2.42
C SER A 27 8.86 -12.18 -1.39
N CYS A 28 9.28 -11.07 -0.79
CA CYS A 28 10.27 -11.03 0.29
C CYS A 28 9.79 -11.82 1.51
N LEU A 29 8.57 -11.57 1.98
CA LEU A 29 7.98 -12.31 3.12
C LEU A 29 8.03 -13.83 2.91
N LEU A 30 7.68 -14.29 1.71
CA LEU A 30 7.70 -15.71 1.38
C LEU A 30 9.12 -16.29 1.27
N LYS A 31 10.02 -15.57 0.58
CA LYS A 31 11.40 -16.03 0.35
C LYS A 31 12.23 -16.07 1.64
N GLU A 32 12.06 -15.07 2.49
CA GLU A 32 12.75 -14.96 3.78
C GLU A 32 12.02 -15.74 4.89
N ASN A 33 10.85 -16.34 4.59
CA ASN A 33 9.99 -17.05 5.54
C ASN A 33 9.71 -16.21 6.81
N LEU A 34 9.37 -14.94 6.61
CA LEU A 34 9.12 -14.00 7.69
C LEU A 34 7.79 -14.32 8.39
N PRO A 35 7.70 -14.03 9.69
CA PRO A 35 6.48 -14.32 10.44
C PRO A 35 5.31 -13.50 9.90
N ILE A 36 4.12 -14.09 9.97
CA ILE A 36 2.90 -13.50 9.36
C ILE A 36 2.55 -12.12 9.92
N HIS A 37 3.00 -11.76 11.12
CA HIS A 37 2.78 -10.44 11.69
C HIS A 37 3.42 -9.33 10.84
N ASN A 38 4.51 -9.61 10.13
CA ASN A 38 5.12 -8.66 9.18
C ASN A 38 4.16 -8.25 8.07
N LEU A 39 3.14 -9.06 7.75
CA LEU A 39 2.13 -8.65 6.77
C LEU A 39 1.34 -7.42 7.23
N ILE A 40 1.14 -7.27 8.54
CA ILE A 40 0.36 -6.19 9.15
C ILE A 40 1.27 -5.07 9.65
N ASP A 41 2.37 -5.42 10.32
CA ASP A 41 3.32 -4.49 10.93
C ASP A 41 4.74 -4.90 10.58
N SER A 42 5.41 -4.10 9.75
CA SER A 42 6.77 -4.37 9.26
C SER A 42 7.63 -3.13 9.38
N ASP A 43 8.89 -3.34 9.73
CA ASP A 43 9.95 -2.32 9.82
C ASP A 43 10.61 -2.02 8.47
N PHE A 44 10.07 -2.52 7.36
CA PHE A 44 10.59 -2.29 6.02
C PHE A 44 9.48 -2.25 4.98
N THR A 45 9.78 -1.64 3.84
CA THR A 45 8.99 -1.73 2.62
C THR A 45 9.90 -1.75 1.38
N PHE A 46 9.32 -1.85 0.19
CA PHE A 46 10.03 -1.77 -1.07
C PHE A 46 9.69 -0.48 -1.80
N LEU A 47 10.71 0.34 -2.08
CA LEU A 47 10.55 1.62 -2.77
C LEU A 47 11.46 1.71 -3.99
N ASN A 48 11.00 2.41 -5.02
CA ASN A 48 11.87 3.02 -6.03
C ASN A 48 11.78 4.54 -5.91
N ARG A 49 12.55 5.30 -6.71
CA ARG A 49 12.57 6.77 -6.62
C ARG A 49 11.17 7.39 -6.73
N ARG A 50 10.35 6.93 -7.69
CA ARG A 50 9.02 7.50 -7.93
C ARG A 50 8.07 7.30 -6.74
N LEU A 51 8.12 6.12 -6.12
CA LEU A 51 7.28 5.83 -4.95
C LEU A 51 7.81 6.50 -3.69
N ALA A 52 9.13 6.61 -3.54
CA ALA A 52 9.76 7.34 -2.44
C ALA A 52 9.39 8.82 -2.46
N GLU A 53 9.38 9.46 -3.64
CA GLU A 53 8.85 10.83 -3.83
C GLU A 53 7.38 10.93 -3.41
N HIS A 54 6.55 9.93 -3.74
CA HIS A 54 5.14 9.91 -3.36
C HIS A 54 4.93 9.76 -1.84
N TYR A 55 5.86 9.10 -1.14
CA TYR A 55 5.82 8.92 0.31
C TYR A 55 6.63 9.95 1.10
N ASP A 56 7.29 10.90 0.42
CA ASP A 56 8.23 11.84 1.02
C ASP A 56 9.39 11.16 1.78
N ILE A 57 9.85 10.01 1.29
CA ILE A 57 10.97 9.25 1.84
C ILE A 57 12.23 9.58 1.04
N LYS A 58 13.25 10.11 1.72
CA LYS A 58 14.53 10.49 1.09
C LYS A 58 15.50 9.32 1.01
N GLY A 59 16.52 9.44 0.15
CA GLY A 59 17.61 8.47 0.06
C GLY A 59 17.39 7.28 -0.88
N VAL A 60 16.28 7.26 -1.62
CA VAL A 60 15.99 6.22 -2.63
C VAL A 60 16.14 6.80 -4.04
N PHE A 61 16.99 6.18 -4.85
CA PHE A 61 17.34 6.67 -6.19
C PHE A 61 17.14 5.57 -7.24
N GLY A 62 16.86 5.94 -8.49
CA GLY A 62 16.68 4.99 -9.59
C GLY A 62 15.30 4.33 -9.65
N GLU A 63 15.09 3.52 -10.69
CA GLU A 63 13.78 2.94 -11.01
C GLU A 63 13.56 1.56 -10.39
N THR A 64 14.64 0.92 -9.95
CA THR A 64 14.61 -0.42 -9.33
C THR A 64 14.05 -0.36 -7.92
N MET A 65 13.19 -1.33 -7.60
CA MET A 65 12.67 -1.53 -6.25
C MET A 65 13.81 -2.00 -5.34
N ARG A 66 13.87 -1.44 -4.13
CA ARG A 66 14.82 -1.86 -3.10
C ARG A 66 14.13 -1.95 -1.75
N LYS A 67 14.57 -2.88 -0.92
CA LYS A 67 14.18 -2.98 0.49
C LYS A 67 14.71 -1.75 1.22
N VAL A 68 13.84 -1.03 1.91
CA VAL A 68 14.14 0.18 2.68
C VAL A 68 13.61 -0.03 4.09
N SER A 69 14.47 0.15 5.08
CA SER A 69 14.07 0.16 6.49
C SER A 69 13.25 1.41 6.79
N LEU A 70 12.18 1.24 7.56
CA LEU A 70 11.28 2.28 7.97
C LEU A 70 11.53 2.64 9.43
N ASP A 71 11.37 3.92 9.75
CA ASP A 71 11.36 4.36 11.14
C ASP A 71 10.14 3.78 11.87
N ALA A 72 10.25 3.56 13.17
CA ALA A 72 9.16 3.02 13.99
C ALA A 72 7.88 3.88 13.99
N SER A 73 7.99 5.17 13.65
CA SER A 73 6.85 6.09 13.50
C SER A 73 6.22 6.07 12.11
N SER A 74 6.77 5.31 11.16
CA SER A 74 6.30 5.29 9.79
C SER A 74 4.97 4.54 9.67
N PRO A 75 3.93 5.15 9.07
CA PRO A 75 2.66 4.46 8.80
C PRO A 75 2.75 3.50 7.60
N ARG A 76 3.94 3.30 7.03
CA ARG A 76 4.18 2.50 5.82
C ARG A 76 4.56 1.05 6.11
N GLY A 77 4.59 0.66 7.39
CA GLY A 77 4.81 -0.72 7.77
C GLY A 77 3.63 -1.60 7.37
N GLY A 78 3.93 -2.73 6.72
CA GLY A 78 2.94 -3.73 6.34
C GLY A 78 2.02 -3.32 5.18
N ILE A 79 1.20 -4.28 4.74
CA ILE A 79 0.42 -4.15 3.50
C ILE A 79 -0.66 -3.06 3.57
N LEU A 80 -1.15 -2.74 4.77
CA LEU A 80 -2.16 -1.71 4.96
C LEU A 80 -1.60 -0.28 4.77
N GLY A 81 -0.28 -0.11 4.91
CA GLY A 81 0.42 1.15 4.68
C GLY A 81 0.67 1.47 3.20
N HIS A 82 0.48 0.48 2.31
CA HIS A 82 0.77 0.61 0.88
C HIS A 82 -0.28 1.48 0.16
N ALA A 83 0.19 2.31 -0.77
CA ALA A 83 -0.68 3.15 -1.59
C ALA A 83 -1.58 2.35 -2.53
N SER A 84 -1.17 1.16 -2.97
CA SER A 84 -2.01 0.28 -3.78
C SER A 84 -3.30 -0.11 -3.05
N ILE A 85 -3.20 -0.46 -1.77
CA ILE A 85 -4.34 -0.81 -0.90
C ILE A 85 -5.18 0.43 -0.58
N ALA A 86 -4.53 1.54 -0.24
CA ALA A 86 -5.22 2.81 -0.01
C ALA A 86 -6.04 3.25 -1.24
N LYS A 87 -5.48 3.08 -2.45
CA LYS A 87 -6.13 3.43 -3.71
C LYS A 87 -7.29 2.49 -4.05
N VAL A 88 -7.16 1.19 -3.83
CA VAL A 88 -8.26 0.22 -4.11
C VAL A 88 -9.45 0.44 -3.17
N THR A 89 -9.19 0.94 -1.96
CA THR A 89 -10.21 1.22 -0.94
C THR A 89 -10.77 2.65 -0.96
N ALA A 90 -10.38 3.45 -1.97
CA ALA A 90 -10.89 4.80 -2.19
C ALA A 90 -11.91 4.85 -3.34
N ASN A 91 -12.75 5.88 -3.37
CA ASN A 91 -13.41 6.28 -4.61
C ASN A 91 -12.49 7.28 -5.34
N GLY A 92 -12.63 7.46 -6.66
CA GLY A 92 -11.68 8.25 -7.46
C GLY A 92 -11.51 9.72 -7.07
N SER A 93 -12.29 10.22 -6.11
CA SER A 93 -12.30 11.63 -5.68
C SER A 93 -12.00 11.80 -4.18
N VAL A 94 -12.29 10.81 -3.34
CA VAL A 94 -12.05 10.81 -1.89
C VAL A 94 -11.74 9.41 -1.36
N THR A 95 -10.96 9.36 -0.28
CA THR A 95 -10.84 8.14 0.54
C THR A 95 -12.19 7.78 1.16
N THR A 96 -12.52 6.49 1.23
CA THR A 96 -13.74 6.00 1.87
C THR A 96 -13.40 5.09 3.04
N PRO A 97 -13.38 5.60 4.29
CA PRO A 97 -13.08 4.81 5.48
C PRO A 97 -13.95 3.56 5.61
N VAL A 98 -15.24 3.68 5.25
CA VAL A 98 -16.20 2.55 5.27
C VAL A 98 -15.77 1.41 4.34
N LYS A 99 -15.36 1.72 3.10
CA LYS A 99 -14.89 0.68 2.17
C LYS A 99 -13.57 0.07 2.63
N ARG A 100 -12.70 0.85 3.27
CA ARG A 100 -11.45 0.33 3.87
C ARG A 100 -11.74 -0.60 5.04
N GLY A 101 -12.68 -0.26 5.92
CA GLY A 101 -13.14 -1.14 7.00
C GLY A 101 -13.70 -2.45 6.44
N ASN A 102 -14.57 -2.36 5.43
CA ASN A 102 -15.10 -3.54 4.74
C ASN A 102 -14.00 -4.41 4.10
N PHE A 103 -12.99 -3.79 3.48
CA PHE A 103 -11.86 -4.53 2.91
C PHE A 103 -11.11 -5.35 3.97
N ILE A 104 -10.80 -4.74 5.12
CA ILE A 104 -10.12 -5.42 6.24
C ILE A 104 -10.99 -6.57 6.77
N LEU A 105 -12.28 -6.29 7.03
CA LEU A 105 -13.23 -7.30 7.50
C LEU A 105 -13.30 -8.50 6.57
N THR A 106 -13.42 -8.26 5.26
CA THR A 106 -13.61 -9.32 4.27
C THR A 106 -12.31 -10.09 3.96
N HIS A 107 -11.20 -9.38 3.75
CA HIS A 107 -9.97 -9.99 3.19
C HIS A 107 -8.90 -10.32 4.23
N VAL A 108 -8.92 -9.66 5.39
CA VAL A 108 -7.94 -9.89 6.46
C VAL A 108 -8.57 -10.74 7.56
N LEU A 109 -9.78 -10.39 8.00
CA LEU A 109 -10.45 -11.06 9.12
C LEU A 109 -11.37 -12.22 8.69
N GLY A 110 -11.75 -12.30 7.42
CA GLY A 110 -12.69 -13.32 6.93
C GLY A 110 -14.11 -13.17 7.49
N LEU A 111 -14.48 -11.97 7.93
CA LEU A 111 -15.76 -11.61 8.54
C LEU A 111 -16.46 -10.54 7.69
N PRO A 112 -16.93 -10.86 6.47
CA PRO A 112 -17.61 -9.88 5.63
C PRO A 112 -18.85 -9.31 6.36
N PRO A 113 -19.08 -7.98 6.30
CA PRO A 113 -20.23 -7.35 6.95
C PRO A 113 -21.53 -7.82 6.30
N ASN A 114 -22.59 -7.90 7.12
CA ASN A 114 -23.93 -8.24 6.64
C ASN A 114 -24.38 -7.23 5.58
N PRO A 115 -25.14 -7.68 4.55
CA PRO A 115 -25.68 -6.78 3.54
C PRO A 115 -26.60 -5.73 4.19
N PRO A 116 -26.70 -4.52 3.61
CA PRO A 116 -27.58 -3.49 4.14
C PRO A 116 -29.04 -4.00 4.18
N PRO A 117 -29.80 -3.68 5.25
CA PRO A 117 -31.21 -4.01 5.32
C PRO A 117 -32.02 -3.27 4.23
N PRO A 118 -33.15 -3.84 3.76
CA PRO A 118 -34.02 -3.25 2.73
C PRO A 118 -34.75 -1.99 3.19
#